data_AF-A0A8G2F0W8-F1
#
_entry.id   AF-A0A8G2F0W8-F1
#
_cell.length_a   1.000
_cell.length_b   1.000
_cell.length_c   1.000
_cell.angle_alpha   90.00
_cell.angle_beta   90.00
_cell.angle_gamma   90.00
#
_symmetry.space_group_name_H-M   'P 1'
#
loop_
_entity.id
_entity.type
_entity.pdbx_description
1 polymer ?
#
loop_
_entity_poly.entity_id
_entity_poly.type
_entity_poly.pdbx_seq_one_letter_code
_entity_poly.pdbx_strand_id
1 'polypeptide(L)'
;MAVTSMTFDESYYLNQNPDVLTAILNGFFTNAQQHFELVGYKELRDPNQYFDSSYYLANNADVLNAGVNPFTHFITNGAAENRAPTQALASAGTSFDSATYLSTYPDVQTAISSGAFSSAYQHWILIGQFESRTAQTTDGSALTGAGTTTSSGSTFTLTTGTDSGSSFTGTTGDDTFDASGFFNSGTGTTIVTLGNADSLAGGGGTDTLNALLTANATITPAALTSIEVINGTFTTNAGATLSLANATGVTTIGSLNSSVAAVFSNIQSAPTAYNITNGSSNFTANVVNTALAGTSDSATLTLNGVTGGTVTIQTATAASGYETLSIVSGGNSANTLTALTDGNATSLATLNVSGAQNLNLGTTLDATVATVDASSMTGALTMVQTNTVKSTITGGSGNDVIDLSGGFVDGTDATNADVVNGGSGTDSLQLTSAEVAAVGSAAQWANVTNIETVIIDTAVAGALRLDFLTGVTTVEFDGGIGAFSHNITSGMEIQYDTLDADDDAQTFTVSGSGTSDTMTIDINGVDIGAGTQTYAGIETVNILTSGTSVIDGAHVMDTSAATQTMNISGTGTLTLGNITADVVNASGMTSGTLNLGTLQVATNFTGGASADTVVGSTAADILL
;
A
#
# COMPACT_ATOMS: atom_id res chain seq x y z
N MET A 1 -2.91 -41.67 -29.11
CA MET A 1 -2.99 -40.45 -28.28
C MET A 1 -1.81 -40.49 -27.33
N ALA A 2 -1.12 -39.37 -27.13
CA ALA A 2 -0.10 -39.30 -26.09
C ALA A 2 -0.79 -39.62 -24.75
N VAL A 3 -0.34 -40.66 -24.06
CA VAL A 3 -0.86 -40.99 -22.74
C VAL A 3 -0.32 -39.91 -21.81
N THR A 4 -1.18 -39.03 -21.30
CA THR A 4 -0.79 -38.10 -20.24
C THR A 4 -0.62 -38.91 -18.96
N SER A 5 0.61 -38.93 -18.44
CA SER A 5 0.95 -39.66 -17.22
C SER A 5 1.78 -38.79 -16.29
N MET A 6 1.90 -39.21 -15.03
CA MET A 6 2.79 -38.56 -14.06
C MET A 6 4.22 -38.54 -14.61
N THR A 7 4.76 -37.35 -14.84
CA THR A 7 6.07 -37.13 -15.47
C THR A 7 6.84 -36.04 -14.74
N PHE A 8 8.15 -35.96 -14.99
CA PHE A 8 8.95 -34.84 -14.51
C PHE A 8 8.46 -33.55 -15.19
N ASP A 9 8.21 -32.50 -14.40
CA ASP A 9 7.78 -31.19 -14.90
C ASP A 9 8.94 -30.20 -14.78
N GLU A 10 9.60 -29.94 -15.90
CA GLU A 10 10.74 -29.03 -15.98
C GLU A 10 10.38 -27.59 -15.58
N SER A 11 9.16 -27.12 -15.89
CA SER A 11 8.75 -25.75 -15.58
C SER A 11 8.50 -25.60 -14.08
N TYR A 12 7.80 -26.55 -13.47
CA TYR A 12 7.62 -26.62 -12.02
C TYR A 12 8.97 -26.72 -11.30
N TYR A 13 9.83 -27.63 -11.75
CA TYR A 13 11.11 -27.90 -11.10
C TYR A 13 12.01 -26.66 -11.08
N LEU A 14 12.09 -25.91 -12.18
CA LEU A 14 12.88 -24.68 -12.25
C LEU A 14 12.27 -23.54 -11.43
N ASN A 15 10.94 -23.47 -11.33
CA ASN A 15 10.25 -22.47 -10.52
C ASN A 15 10.54 -22.66 -9.01
N GLN A 16 10.47 -23.90 -8.54
CA GLN A 16 10.76 -24.25 -7.15
C GLN A 16 12.25 -24.21 -6.82
N ASN A 17 13.13 -24.31 -7.83
CA ASN A 17 14.57 -24.44 -7.65
C ASN A 17 15.35 -23.44 -8.55
N PRO A 18 15.31 -22.12 -8.27
CA PRO A 18 15.97 -21.11 -9.11
C PRO A 18 17.50 -21.28 -9.22
N ASP A 19 18.12 -21.92 -8.23
CA ASP A 19 19.54 -22.27 -8.23
C ASP A 19 19.89 -23.28 -9.33
N VAL A 20 18.96 -24.16 -9.70
CA VAL A 20 19.14 -25.13 -10.79
C VAL A 20 19.17 -24.43 -12.15
N LEU A 21 18.35 -23.38 -12.35
CA LEU A 21 18.42 -22.57 -13.55
C LEU A 21 19.81 -21.94 -13.71
N THR A 22 20.37 -21.42 -12.61
CA THR A 22 21.73 -20.88 -12.59
C THR A 22 22.78 -21.94 -12.92
N ALA A 23 22.63 -23.17 -12.42
CA ALA A 23 23.54 -24.27 -12.73
C ALA A 23 23.48 -24.70 -14.21
N ILE A 24 22.29 -24.69 -14.81
CA ILE A 24 22.10 -24.97 -16.25
C ILE A 24 22.72 -23.87 -17.11
N LEU A 25 22.49 -22.59 -16.77
CA LEU A 25 23.06 -21.45 -17.51
C LEU A 25 24.60 -21.43 -17.48
N ASN A 26 25.19 -21.93 -16.38
CA ASN A 26 26.63 -22.09 -16.25
C ASN A 26 27.19 -23.38 -16.90
N GLY A 27 26.33 -24.18 -17.55
CA GLY A 27 26.74 -25.38 -18.28
C GLY A 27 27.06 -26.60 -17.42
N PHE A 28 26.71 -26.60 -16.13
CA PHE A 28 26.90 -27.78 -15.26
C PHE A 28 25.90 -28.90 -15.57
N PHE A 29 24.72 -28.54 -16.08
CA PHE A 29 23.67 -29.48 -16.50
C PHE A 29 23.07 -29.02 -17.83
N THR A 30 22.59 -29.98 -18.62
CA THR A 30 22.01 -29.76 -19.94
C THR A 30 20.56 -29.26 -19.85
N ASN A 31 19.83 -29.72 -18.82
CA ASN A 31 18.43 -29.37 -18.54
C ASN A 31 18.07 -29.74 -17.09
N ALA A 32 16.87 -29.38 -16.65
CA ALA A 32 16.42 -29.61 -15.28
C ALA A 32 16.24 -31.10 -14.96
N GLN A 33 15.81 -31.89 -15.94
CA GLN A 33 15.63 -33.34 -15.78
C GLN A 33 16.96 -34.02 -15.45
N GLN A 34 18.05 -33.67 -16.17
CA GLN A 34 19.37 -34.20 -15.89
C GLN A 34 19.85 -33.82 -14.48
N HIS A 35 19.58 -32.58 -14.02
CA HIS A 35 19.87 -32.18 -12.65
C HIS A 35 19.13 -33.09 -11.65
N PHE A 36 17.81 -33.25 -11.83
CA PHE A 36 17.00 -34.07 -10.93
C PHE A 36 17.49 -35.52 -10.86
N GLU A 37 17.77 -36.15 -12.00
CA GLU A 37 18.20 -37.54 -12.11
C GLU A 37 19.58 -37.80 -11.47
N LEU A 38 20.50 -36.84 -11.52
CA LEU A 38 21.86 -37.00 -10.99
C LEU A 38 21.99 -36.57 -9.53
N VAL A 39 21.30 -35.49 -9.16
CA VAL A 39 21.50 -34.75 -7.90
C VAL A 39 20.18 -34.47 -7.20
N GLY A 40 19.21 -33.88 -7.89
CA GLY A 40 18.03 -33.30 -7.25
C GLY A 40 17.20 -34.27 -6.39
N TYR A 41 17.06 -35.53 -6.81
CA TYR A 41 16.33 -36.52 -6.00
C TYR A 41 17.03 -36.85 -4.68
N LYS A 42 18.36 -36.72 -4.62
CA LYS A 42 19.17 -36.93 -3.40
C LYS A 42 19.08 -35.73 -2.45
N GLU A 43 18.79 -34.57 -3.00
CA GLU A 43 18.52 -33.33 -2.27
C GLU A 43 17.05 -33.21 -1.84
N LEU A 44 16.25 -34.28 -2.03
CA LEU A 44 14.83 -34.33 -1.68
C LEU A 44 13.97 -33.29 -2.42
N ARG A 45 14.39 -32.86 -3.61
CA ARG A 45 13.63 -31.90 -4.43
C ARG A 45 12.50 -32.59 -5.18
N ASP A 46 11.36 -31.93 -5.27
CA ASP A 46 10.16 -32.51 -5.88
C ASP A 46 10.15 -32.38 -7.41
N PRO A 47 9.89 -33.46 -8.16
CA PRO A 47 9.96 -33.48 -9.63
C PRO A 47 8.74 -32.85 -10.33
N ASN A 48 7.63 -32.72 -9.61
CA ASN A 48 6.37 -32.13 -10.05
C ASN A 48 5.48 -31.85 -8.82
N GLN A 49 4.37 -31.15 -9.01
CA GLN A 49 3.40 -30.83 -7.93
C GLN A 49 2.63 -32.04 -7.34
N TYR A 50 2.84 -33.24 -7.87
CA TYR A 50 2.06 -34.44 -7.55
C TYR A 50 2.87 -35.51 -6.80
N PHE A 51 4.15 -35.23 -6.50
CA PHE A 51 5.06 -36.15 -5.84
C PHE A 51 5.95 -35.42 -4.84
N ASP A 52 5.89 -35.81 -3.57
CA ASP A 52 6.71 -35.27 -2.49
C ASP A 52 7.81 -36.29 -2.14
N SER A 53 9.04 -35.95 -2.51
CA SER A 53 10.21 -36.81 -2.34
C SER A 53 10.55 -37.02 -0.86
N SER A 54 10.38 -35.99 -0.04
CA SER A 54 10.66 -36.03 1.39
C SER A 54 9.66 -36.94 2.10
N TYR A 55 8.36 -36.73 1.86
CA TYR A 55 7.29 -37.59 2.38
C TYR A 55 7.46 -39.03 1.92
N TYR A 56 7.72 -39.25 0.63
CA TYR A 56 7.81 -40.59 0.08
C TYR A 56 8.95 -41.37 0.71
N LEU A 57 10.13 -40.77 0.87
CA LEU A 57 11.26 -41.44 1.51
C LEU A 57 11.07 -41.64 3.01
N ALA A 58 10.42 -40.70 3.71
CA ALA A 58 10.11 -40.84 5.13
C ALA A 58 9.17 -42.03 5.42
N ASN A 59 8.26 -42.34 4.50
CA ASN A 59 7.27 -43.40 4.65
C ASN A 59 7.67 -44.73 3.99
N ASN A 60 8.76 -44.76 3.23
CA ASN A 60 9.23 -45.91 2.47
C ASN A 60 10.70 -46.19 2.78
N ALA A 61 10.96 -46.70 3.99
CA ALA A 61 12.31 -46.94 4.50
C ALA A 61 13.13 -47.89 3.62
N ASP A 62 12.50 -48.83 2.93
CA ASP A 62 13.14 -49.71 1.95
C ASP A 62 13.69 -48.94 0.74
N VAL A 63 12.95 -47.95 0.24
CA VAL A 63 13.37 -47.06 -0.87
C VAL A 63 14.51 -46.14 -0.42
N LEU A 64 14.39 -45.56 0.78
CA LEU A 64 15.43 -44.75 1.39
C LEU A 64 16.74 -45.54 1.56
N ASN A 65 16.66 -46.74 2.13
CA ASN A 65 17.82 -47.60 2.34
C ASN A 65 18.44 -48.09 1.02
N ALA A 66 17.65 -48.25 -0.04
CA ALA A 66 18.13 -48.61 -1.37
C ALA A 66 18.85 -47.45 -2.10
N GLY A 67 18.65 -46.20 -1.66
CA GLY A 67 19.28 -45.01 -2.24
C GLY A 67 18.87 -44.74 -3.70
N VAL A 68 17.75 -45.32 -4.14
CA VAL A 68 17.22 -45.18 -5.51
C VAL A 68 16.39 -43.90 -5.64
N ASN A 69 16.17 -43.45 -6.87
CA ASN A 69 15.32 -42.29 -7.12
C ASN A 69 13.86 -42.59 -6.67
N PRO A 70 13.30 -41.85 -5.68
CA PRO A 70 11.97 -42.13 -5.14
C PRO A 70 10.86 -41.94 -6.17
N PHE A 71 10.99 -40.95 -7.06
CA PHE A 71 10.01 -40.70 -8.12
C PHE A 71 10.00 -41.84 -9.15
N THR A 72 11.18 -42.26 -9.59
CA THR A 72 11.30 -43.42 -10.48
C THR A 72 10.71 -44.67 -9.84
N HIS A 73 11.06 -44.94 -8.57
CA HIS A 73 10.51 -46.08 -7.84
C HIS A 73 8.99 -46.00 -7.72
N PHE A 74 8.42 -44.83 -7.45
CA PHE A 74 6.97 -44.68 -7.34
C PHE A 74 6.26 -45.03 -8.65
N ILE A 75 6.75 -44.50 -9.78
CA ILE A 75 6.18 -44.78 -11.10
C ILE A 75 6.27 -46.27 -11.45
N THR A 76 7.41 -46.91 -11.18
CA THR A 76 7.65 -48.31 -11.59
C THR A 76 7.08 -49.35 -10.63
N ASN A 77 6.98 -49.02 -9.34
CA ASN A 77 6.64 -49.97 -8.28
C ASN A 77 5.62 -49.40 -7.29
N GLY A 78 5.87 -48.21 -6.75
CA GLY A 78 5.14 -47.69 -5.60
C GLY A 78 3.64 -47.55 -5.83
N ALA A 79 3.22 -47.07 -7.00
CA ALA A 79 1.80 -46.96 -7.33
C ALA A 79 1.09 -48.33 -7.39
N ALA A 80 1.76 -49.37 -7.90
CA ALA A 80 1.23 -50.75 -7.94
C ALA A 80 1.12 -51.37 -6.54
N GLU A 81 1.97 -50.91 -5.62
CA GLU A 81 2.01 -51.28 -4.20
C GLU A 81 1.06 -50.42 -3.34
N ASN A 82 0.26 -49.54 -3.95
CA ASN A 82 -0.63 -48.57 -3.29
C ASN A 82 0.08 -47.64 -2.30
N ARG A 83 1.36 -47.34 -2.52
CA ARG A 83 2.08 -46.31 -1.75
C ARG A 83 1.58 -44.93 -2.17
N ALA A 84 1.48 -44.00 -1.22
CA ALA A 84 1.04 -42.64 -1.52
C ALA A 84 2.23 -41.78 -1.99
N PRO A 85 2.08 -40.98 -3.06
CA PRO A 85 3.14 -40.07 -3.52
C PRO A 85 3.24 -38.78 -2.71
N THR A 86 2.21 -38.42 -1.94
CA THR A 86 2.15 -37.22 -1.09
C THR A 86 1.39 -37.54 0.20
N GLN A 87 1.61 -36.73 1.24
CA GLN A 87 0.87 -36.84 2.51
C GLN A 87 -0.65 -36.73 2.30
N ALA A 88 -1.06 -35.87 1.39
CA ALA A 88 -2.46 -35.58 1.14
C ALA A 88 -3.19 -36.77 0.46
N LEU A 89 -2.44 -37.70 -0.15
CA LEU A 89 -2.95 -38.94 -0.72
C LEU A 89 -2.70 -40.18 0.16
N ALA A 90 -2.20 -40.01 1.38
CA ALA A 90 -1.87 -41.12 2.30
C ALA A 90 -3.04 -42.09 2.51
N SER A 91 -4.26 -41.55 2.64
CA SER A 91 -5.47 -42.34 2.84
C SER A 91 -6.12 -42.78 1.53
N ALA A 92 -5.82 -42.09 0.41
CA ALA A 92 -6.51 -42.26 -0.86
C ALA A 92 -6.39 -43.68 -1.41
N GLY A 93 -5.23 -44.34 -1.27
CA GLY A 93 -5.06 -45.73 -1.72
C GLY A 93 -6.00 -46.72 -1.03
N THR A 94 -6.39 -46.44 0.23
CA THR A 94 -7.30 -47.30 1.01
C THR A 94 -8.77 -46.92 0.90
N SER A 95 -9.06 -45.63 0.65
CA SER A 95 -10.43 -45.11 0.53
C SER A 95 -10.88 -44.90 -0.91
N PHE A 96 -10.06 -45.22 -1.92
CA PHE A 96 -10.42 -45.06 -3.34
C PHE A 96 -11.65 -45.88 -3.72
N ASP A 97 -12.70 -45.21 -4.23
CA ASP A 97 -13.91 -45.87 -4.72
C ASP A 97 -13.65 -46.53 -6.09
N SER A 98 -13.04 -47.70 -6.03
CA SER A 98 -12.72 -48.51 -7.22
C SER A 98 -13.98 -48.92 -7.99
N ALA A 99 -15.11 -49.13 -7.31
CA ALA A 99 -16.34 -49.57 -7.95
C ALA A 99 -16.94 -48.47 -8.83
N THR A 100 -17.02 -47.24 -8.30
CA THR A 100 -17.49 -46.08 -9.07
C THR A 100 -16.51 -45.74 -10.19
N TYR A 101 -15.21 -45.77 -9.94
CA TYR A 101 -14.21 -45.48 -10.96
C TYR A 101 -14.26 -46.46 -12.14
N LEU A 102 -14.34 -47.76 -11.88
CA LEU A 102 -14.36 -48.80 -12.94
C LEU A 102 -15.69 -48.86 -13.69
N SER A 103 -16.81 -48.56 -13.03
CA SER A 103 -18.11 -48.44 -13.71
C SER A 103 -18.21 -47.20 -14.60
N THR A 104 -17.54 -46.11 -14.20
CA THR A 104 -17.44 -44.87 -15.00
C THR A 104 -16.48 -45.03 -16.17
N TYR A 105 -15.39 -45.80 -16.01
CA TYR A 105 -14.32 -45.96 -17.00
C TYR A 105 -14.07 -47.43 -17.40
N PRO A 106 -14.89 -48.02 -18.29
CA PRO A 106 -14.75 -49.43 -18.71
C PRO A 106 -13.43 -49.77 -19.43
N ASP A 107 -12.77 -48.78 -20.01
CA ASP A 107 -11.45 -48.92 -20.62
C ASP A 107 -10.37 -49.23 -19.57
N VAL A 108 -10.48 -48.65 -18.37
CA VAL A 108 -9.61 -48.96 -17.23
C VAL A 108 -9.81 -50.39 -16.75
N GLN A 109 -11.07 -50.86 -16.69
CA GLN A 109 -11.37 -52.26 -16.37
C GLN A 109 -10.70 -53.22 -17.36
N THR A 110 -10.69 -52.87 -18.65
CA THR A 110 -10.01 -53.66 -19.69
C THR A 110 -8.50 -53.65 -19.49
N ALA A 111 -7.91 -52.48 -19.20
CA ALA A 111 -6.48 -52.33 -18.94
C ALA A 111 -6.03 -53.18 -17.74
N ILE A 112 -6.78 -53.15 -16.63
CA ILE A 112 -6.52 -53.99 -15.45
C ILE A 112 -6.65 -55.48 -15.80
N SER A 113 -7.70 -55.87 -16.52
CA SER A 113 -7.93 -57.28 -16.91
C SER A 113 -6.83 -57.83 -17.83
N SER A 114 -6.19 -56.96 -18.61
CA SER A 114 -5.03 -57.30 -19.45
C SER A 114 -3.69 -57.31 -18.72
N GLY A 115 -3.67 -56.94 -17.44
CA GLY A 115 -2.47 -56.86 -16.61
C GLY A 115 -1.66 -55.56 -16.77
N ALA A 116 -2.19 -54.54 -17.44
CA ALA A 116 -1.50 -53.25 -17.61
C ALA A 116 -1.45 -52.43 -16.31
N PHE A 117 -2.44 -52.59 -15.43
CA PHE A 117 -2.48 -52.01 -14.08
C PHE A 117 -2.94 -53.07 -13.08
N SER A 118 -2.44 -53.02 -11.84
CA SER A 118 -2.82 -53.89 -10.73
C SER A 118 -4.10 -53.42 -10.02
N SER A 119 -4.44 -52.13 -10.08
CA SER A 119 -5.62 -51.56 -9.43
C SER A 119 -6.17 -50.32 -10.15
N ALA A 120 -7.43 -49.97 -9.83
CA ALA A 120 -8.06 -48.73 -10.30
C ALA A 120 -7.34 -47.49 -9.74
N TYR A 121 -6.89 -47.56 -8.48
CA TYR A 121 -6.08 -46.52 -7.85
C TYR A 121 -4.76 -46.31 -8.60
N GLN A 122 -4.03 -47.40 -8.94
CA GLN A 122 -2.80 -47.29 -9.72
C GLN A 122 -3.04 -46.60 -11.07
N HIS A 123 -4.11 -46.96 -11.77
CA HIS A 123 -4.46 -46.30 -13.02
C HIS A 123 -4.75 -44.81 -12.80
N TRP A 124 -5.59 -44.47 -11.83
CA TRP A 124 -5.95 -43.09 -11.58
C TRP A 124 -4.73 -42.24 -11.20
N ILE A 125 -3.89 -42.72 -10.28
CA ILE A 125 -2.77 -41.95 -9.76
C ILE A 125 -1.66 -41.77 -10.82
N LEU A 126 -1.45 -42.74 -11.73
CA LEU A 126 -0.42 -42.59 -12.76
C LEU A 126 -0.92 -41.93 -14.04
N ILE A 127 -2.21 -42.06 -14.37
CA ILE A 127 -2.76 -41.68 -15.68
C ILE A 127 -4.07 -40.91 -15.53
N GLY A 128 -5.06 -41.50 -14.86
CA GLY A 128 -6.43 -40.97 -14.89
C GLY A 128 -6.56 -39.51 -14.44
N GLN A 129 -5.81 -39.09 -13.42
CA GLN A 129 -5.79 -37.70 -12.96
C GLN A 129 -5.30 -36.70 -14.03
N PHE A 130 -4.46 -37.15 -14.97
CA PHE A 130 -3.90 -36.35 -16.07
C PHE A 130 -4.73 -36.43 -17.36
N GLU A 131 -5.77 -37.28 -17.37
CA GLU A 131 -6.77 -37.38 -18.43
C GLU A 131 -8.08 -36.66 -18.03
N SER A 132 -8.05 -35.85 -16.97
CA SER A 132 -9.23 -35.19 -16.39
C SER A 132 -10.32 -36.17 -15.97
N ARG A 133 -9.94 -37.40 -15.57
CA ARG A 133 -10.88 -38.37 -15.02
C ARG A 133 -11.17 -38.07 -13.56
N THR A 134 -12.45 -37.98 -13.22
CA THR A 134 -12.92 -37.81 -11.85
C THR A 134 -12.72 -39.10 -11.06
N ALA A 135 -12.18 -38.98 -9.86
CA ALA A 135 -12.18 -40.05 -8.87
C ALA A 135 -12.72 -39.52 -7.55
N GLN A 136 -13.15 -40.44 -6.69
CA GLN A 136 -13.66 -40.12 -5.37
C GLN A 136 -13.23 -41.16 -4.35
N THR A 137 -13.31 -40.80 -3.09
CA THR A 137 -13.24 -41.72 -1.96
C THR A 137 -14.59 -42.41 -1.73
N THR A 138 -14.61 -43.47 -0.91
CA THR A 138 -15.82 -44.25 -0.62
C THR A 138 -16.94 -43.48 0.10
N ASP A 139 -16.64 -42.32 0.70
CA ASP A 139 -17.60 -41.37 1.29
C ASP A 139 -18.12 -40.32 0.29
N GLY A 140 -17.63 -40.35 -0.96
CA GLY A 140 -18.03 -39.46 -2.04
C GLY A 140 -17.18 -38.19 -2.18
N SER A 141 -16.13 -37.99 -1.37
CA SER A 141 -15.23 -36.84 -1.56
C SER A 141 -14.44 -36.97 -2.85
N ALA A 142 -14.37 -35.89 -3.63
CA ALA A 142 -13.60 -35.88 -4.87
C ALA A 142 -12.09 -35.96 -4.58
N LEU A 143 -11.37 -36.75 -5.38
CA LEU A 143 -9.92 -36.85 -5.36
C LEU A 143 -9.33 -36.00 -6.49
N THR A 144 -8.38 -35.14 -6.15
CA THR A 144 -7.59 -34.37 -7.13
C THR A 144 -6.12 -34.80 -7.10
N GLY A 145 -5.41 -34.53 -8.19
CA GLY A 145 -4.07 -35.06 -8.45
C GLY A 145 -2.99 -34.71 -7.43
N ALA A 146 -3.10 -33.55 -6.78
CA ALA A 146 -2.16 -33.08 -5.75
C ALA A 146 -2.58 -33.46 -4.32
N GLY A 147 -3.67 -34.22 -4.18
CA GLY A 147 -4.18 -34.68 -2.89
C GLY A 147 -4.98 -33.65 -2.10
N THR A 148 -5.49 -32.58 -2.70
CA THR A 148 -6.54 -31.81 -2.03
C THR A 148 -7.80 -32.67 -2.01
N THR A 149 -8.09 -33.31 -0.89
CA THR A 149 -9.49 -33.57 -0.53
C THR A 149 -10.09 -32.19 -0.35
N THR A 150 -10.71 -31.62 -1.38
CA THR A 150 -11.62 -30.51 -1.18
C THR A 150 -12.85 -31.10 -0.47
N SER A 151 -12.73 -31.32 0.85
CA SER A 151 -13.93 -31.25 1.67
C SER A 151 -14.48 -29.86 1.41
N SER A 152 -15.66 -29.77 0.81
CA SER A 152 -16.37 -28.50 0.80
C SER A 152 -16.58 -28.14 2.27
N GLY A 153 -15.96 -27.05 2.73
CA GLY A 153 -16.18 -26.58 4.08
C GLY A 153 -17.66 -26.30 4.34
N SER A 154 -18.03 -26.31 5.60
CA SER A 154 -19.40 -26.18 6.08
C SER A 154 -19.64 -24.80 6.65
N THR A 155 -20.90 -24.39 6.69
CA THR A 155 -21.32 -23.17 7.40
C THR A 155 -22.12 -23.55 8.65
N PHE A 156 -21.67 -23.07 9.81
CA PHE A 156 -22.29 -23.27 11.11
C PHE A 156 -22.90 -21.96 11.59
N THR A 157 -24.23 -21.88 11.62
CA THR A 157 -24.93 -20.69 12.16
C THR A 157 -25.03 -20.78 13.67
N LEU A 158 -24.50 -19.79 14.38
CA LEU A 158 -24.55 -19.71 15.84
C LEU A 158 -25.95 -19.29 16.31
N THR A 159 -26.30 -19.73 17.52
CA THR A 159 -27.56 -19.41 18.19
C THR A 159 -27.31 -18.46 19.36
N THR A 160 -28.34 -18.07 20.11
CA THR A 160 -28.13 -17.33 21.38
C THR A 160 -27.79 -18.25 22.56
N GLY A 161 -27.71 -19.56 22.30
CA GLY A 161 -27.47 -20.60 23.30
C GLY A 161 -25.98 -20.82 23.52
N THR A 162 -25.64 -22.00 24.04
CA THR A 162 -24.25 -22.46 24.08
C THR A 162 -23.98 -23.27 22.82
N ASP A 163 -23.10 -22.76 21.97
CA ASP A 163 -22.71 -23.41 20.72
C ASP A 163 -21.39 -24.18 20.94
N SER A 164 -21.46 -25.50 21.07
CA SER A 164 -20.31 -26.34 21.39
C SER A 164 -20.46 -27.80 20.95
N GLY A 165 -19.35 -28.55 21.03
CA GLY A 165 -19.32 -29.98 20.73
C GLY A 165 -19.29 -30.29 19.22
N SER A 166 -19.62 -31.52 18.85
CA SER A 166 -19.49 -32.01 17.47
C SER A 166 -20.35 -31.24 16.45
N SER A 167 -21.40 -30.54 16.89
CA SER A 167 -22.24 -29.71 16.02
C SER A 167 -21.58 -28.40 15.60
N PHE A 168 -20.47 -28.03 16.26
CA PHE A 168 -19.67 -26.83 15.98
C PHE A 168 -18.18 -27.19 15.87
N THR A 169 -17.92 -28.39 15.35
CA THR A 169 -16.60 -28.85 14.92
C THR A 169 -16.63 -28.95 13.40
N GLY A 170 -15.73 -28.23 12.73
CA GLY A 170 -15.62 -28.19 11.28
C GLY A 170 -14.94 -29.43 10.69
N THR A 171 -14.76 -29.37 9.39
CA THR A 171 -14.31 -30.43 8.51
C THR A 171 -12.79 -30.32 8.26
N THR A 172 -12.32 -30.80 7.11
CA THR A 172 -10.93 -30.65 6.66
C THR A 172 -10.77 -29.61 5.54
N GLY A 173 -11.84 -28.86 5.22
CA GLY A 173 -11.78 -27.74 4.28
C GLY A 173 -12.49 -26.53 4.85
N ASP A 174 -12.22 -25.36 4.28
CA ASP A 174 -12.53 -24.02 4.82
C ASP A 174 -13.96 -23.83 5.33
N ASP A 175 -14.15 -23.93 6.65
CA ASP A 175 -15.43 -23.80 7.33
C ASP A 175 -15.73 -22.33 7.70
N THR A 176 -17.01 -22.02 7.88
CA THR A 176 -17.49 -20.71 8.32
C THR A 176 -18.40 -20.83 9.53
N PHE A 177 -18.04 -20.18 10.63
CA PHE A 177 -18.88 -19.96 11.80
C PHE A 177 -19.56 -18.59 11.67
N ASP A 178 -20.86 -18.61 11.41
CA ASP A 178 -21.66 -17.40 11.20
C ASP A 178 -22.35 -16.99 12.50
N ALA A 179 -21.77 -15.97 13.14
CA ALA A 179 -22.30 -15.25 14.27
C ALA A 179 -22.59 -13.78 13.94
N SER A 180 -22.93 -13.49 12.67
CA SER A 180 -23.33 -12.15 12.22
C SER A 180 -24.67 -11.66 12.82
N GLY A 181 -25.29 -12.49 13.66
CA GLY A 181 -26.54 -12.19 14.35
C GLY A 181 -27.75 -12.22 13.42
N PHE A 182 -28.93 -11.92 13.97
CA PHE A 182 -30.14 -11.75 13.16
C PHE A 182 -31.01 -10.62 13.69
N PHE A 183 -31.77 -10.00 12.80
CA PHE A 183 -32.71 -8.94 13.15
C PHE A 183 -33.99 -9.54 13.73
N ASN A 184 -34.28 -9.24 15.00
CA ASN A 184 -35.56 -9.60 15.60
C ASN A 184 -36.61 -8.54 15.26
N SER A 185 -37.47 -8.85 14.28
CA SER A 185 -38.55 -7.96 13.85
C SER A 185 -39.61 -7.69 14.92
N GLY A 186 -39.73 -8.55 15.94
CA GLY A 186 -40.67 -8.37 17.05
C GLY A 186 -40.21 -7.33 18.08
N THR A 187 -38.90 -7.17 18.26
CA THR A 187 -38.31 -6.19 19.19
C THR A 187 -37.63 -5.01 18.49
N GLY A 188 -37.41 -5.11 17.17
CA GLY A 188 -36.67 -4.12 16.39
C GLY A 188 -35.17 -4.09 16.72
N THR A 189 -34.64 -5.14 17.36
CA THR A 189 -33.25 -5.20 17.85
C THR A 189 -32.45 -6.26 17.11
N THR A 190 -31.18 -5.98 16.87
CA THR A 190 -30.22 -6.99 16.39
C THR A 190 -29.78 -7.88 17.55
N ILE A 191 -29.83 -9.19 17.36
CA ILE A 191 -29.45 -10.19 18.35
C ILE A 191 -28.03 -10.67 18.08
N VAL A 192 -27.17 -10.59 19.09
CA VAL A 192 -25.82 -11.17 19.09
C VAL A 192 -25.92 -12.65 19.44
N THR A 193 -25.26 -13.50 18.66
CA THR A 193 -25.24 -14.96 18.86
C THR A 193 -23.95 -15.45 19.50
N LEU A 194 -22.80 -14.88 19.16
CA LEU A 194 -21.53 -15.22 19.84
C LEU A 194 -21.56 -14.79 21.32
N GLY A 195 -21.26 -15.73 22.22
CA GLY A 195 -21.24 -15.54 23.66
C GLY A 195 -20.05 -16.19 24.35
N ASN A 196 -19.93 -15.94 25.67
CA ASN A 196 -18.81 -16.43 26.48
C ASN A 196 -18.80 -17.95 26.71
N ALA A 197 -19.91 -18.64 26.42
CA ALA A 197 -20.03 -20.09 26.59
C ALA A 197 -19.64 -20.87 25.33
N ASP A 198 -19.44 -20.19 24.20
CA ASP A 198 -19.26 -20.87 22.92
C ASP A 198 -17.86 -21.46 22.77
N SER A 199 -17.81 -22.64 22.16
CA SER A 199 -16.60 -23.41 21.94
C SER A 199 -16.61 -23.94 20.52
N LEU A 200 -15.88 -23.27 19.64
CA LEU A 200 -15.86 -23.52 18.20
C LEU A 200 -14.51 -24.14 17.80
N ALA A 201 -14.54 -25.14 16.91
CA ALA A 201 -13.34 -25.79 16.39
C ALA A 201 -13.43 -25.87 14.87
N GLY A 202 -12.55 -25.20 14.11
CA GLY A 202 -12.62 -25.21 12.65
C GLY A 202 -12.13 -26.52 12.02
N GLY A 203 -11.15 -27.18 12.63
CA GLY A 203 -10.65 -28.46 12.12
C GLY A 203 -9.43 -28.23 11.23
N GLY A 204 -9.51 -28.65 9.96
CA GLY A 204 -8.48 -28.39 8.97
C GLY A 204 -9.02 -27.53 7.83
N GLY A 205 -8.14 -26.81 7.15
CA GLY A 205 -8.54 -25.77 6.20
C GLY A 205 -8.17 -24.39 6.73
N THR A 206 -8.69 -23.34 6.11
CA THR A 206 -8.67 -21.97 6.61
C THR A 206 -10.06 -21.58 7.06
N ASP A 207 -10.29 -21.57 8.36
CA ASP A 207 -11.61 -21.46 8.93
C ASP A 207 -11.92 -20.02 9.36
N THR A 208 -13.17 -19.59 9.18
CA THR A 208 -13.59 -18.20 9.38
C THR A 208 -14.69 -18.07 10.44
N LEU A 209 -14.51 -17.16 11.40
CA LEU A 209 -15.59 -16.67 12.28
C LEU A 209 -16.04 -15.28 11.83
N ASN A 210 -17.33 -15.13 11.55
CA ASN A 210 -17.95 -13.82 11.35
C ASN A 210 -18.77 -13.45 12.58
N ALA A 211 -18.34 -12.46 13.36
CA ALA A 211 -18.96 -12.10 14.63
C ALA A 211 -19.57 -10.69 14.59
N LEU A 212 -20.86 -10.58 14.93
CA LEU A 212 -21.49 -9.31 15.26
C LEU A 212 -21.33 -9.03 16.75
N LEU A 213 -20.90 -7.82 17.09
CA LEU A 213 -20.84 -7.33 18.46
C LEU A 213 -21.70 -6.08 18.63
N THR A 214 -22.50 -6.07 19.69
CA THR A 214 -23.34 -4.92 20.08
C THR A 214 -23.22 -4.61 21.57
N ALA A 215 -23.08 -3.31 21.90
CA ALA A 215 -23.02 -2.75 23.26
C ALA A 215 -21.91 -3.25 24.21
N ASN A 216 -21.69 -2.49 25.29
CA ASN A 216 -20.57 -2.47 26.26
C ASN A 216 -20.28 -3.79 27.02
N ALA A 217 -19.95 -4.87 26.32
CA ALA A 217 -19.48 -6.11 26.92
C ALA A 217 -18.23 -6.62 26.20
N THR A 218 -17.34 -7.23 26.98
CA THR A 218 -16.26 -8.07 26.46
C THR A 218 -16.81 -9.47 26.24
N ILE A 219 -16.80 -9.94 25.01
CA ILE A 219 -17.07 -11.35 24.67
C ILE A 219 -15.74 -12.08 24.65
N THR A 220 -15.60 -13.11 25.49
CA THR A 220 -14.46 -14.03 25.52
C THR A 220 -15.02 -15.44 25.34
N PRO A 221 -15.07 -15.96 24.10
CA PRO A 221 -15.54 -17.33 23.86
C PRO A 221 -14.75 -18.34 24.69
N ALA A 222 -15.39 -19.44 25.07
CA ALA A 222 -14.78 -20.46 25.91
C ALA A 222 -13.61 -21.15 25.20
N ALA A 223 -13.71 -21.36 23.88
CA ALA A 223 -12.61 -21.80 23.02
C ALA A 223 -12.84 -21.42 21.56
N LEU A 224 -11.78 -20.99 20.86
CA LEU A 224 -11.74 -20.85 19.40
C LEU A 224 -10.49 -21.56 18.89
N THR A 225 -10.62 -22.81 18.46
CA THR A 225 -9.47 -23.66 18.07
C THR A 225 -9.46 -23.90 16.57
N SER A 226 -8.29 -23.77 15.92
CA SER A 226 -8.17 -23.85 14.45
C SER A 226 -9.20 -22.96 13.75
N ILE A 227 -9.22 -21.67 14.09
CA ILE A 227 -10.01 -20.67 13.37
C ILE A 227 -9.06 -19.52 13.06
N GLU A 228 -8.64 -19.45 11.80
CA GLU A 228 -7.54 -18.60 11.35
C GLU A 228 -8.01 -17.17 11.06
N VAL A 229 -9.26 -17.02 10.60
CA VAL A 229 -9.82 -15.73 10.17
C VAL A 229 -10.93 -15.30 11.12
N ILE A 230 -10.75 -14.17 11.81
CA ILE A 230 -11.75 -13.59 12.70
C ILE A 230 -12.22 -12.26 12.15
N ASN A 231 -13.45 -12.20 11.65
CA ASN A 231 -14.09 -10.98 11.17
C ASN A 231 -15.09 -10.45 12.22
N GLY A 232 -14.92 -9.20 12.62
CA GLY A 232 -15.83 -8.53 13.55
C GLY A 232 -16.61 -7.40 12.89
N THR A 233 -17.92 -7.36 13.12
CA THR A 233 -18.80 -6.23 12.82
C THR A 233 -19.24 -5.61 14.14
N PHE A 234 -18.78 -4.41 14.45
CA PHE A 234 -19.07 -3.72 15.71
C PHE A 234 -20.12 -2.64 15.46
N THR A 235 -21.26 -2.75 16.14
CA THR A 235 -22.39 -1.80 15.98
C THR A 235 -22.96 -1.40 17.34
N THR A 236 -23.51 -0.19 17.45
CA THR A 236 -24.16 0.37 18.66
C THR A 236 -23.26 0.52 19.91
N ASN A 237 -23.13 1.75 20.43
CA ASN A 237 -22.32 2.16 21.60
C ASN A 237 -20.81 1.84 21.52
N ALA A 238 -19.96 2.81 21.88
CA ALA A 238 -18.52 2.61 21.88
C ALA A 238 -18.08 1.64 23.01
N GLY A 239 -17.17 0.70 22.70
CA GLY A 239 -16.47 -0.10 23.70
C GLY A 239 -16.78 -1.61 23.72
N ALA A 240 -17.50 -2.17 22.75
CA ALA A 240 -17.60 -3.62 22.60
C ALA A 240 -16.22 -4.22 22.27
N THR A 241 -15.86 -5.34 22.92
CA THR A 241 -14.56 -5.98 22.76
C THR A 241 -14.72 -7.47 22.48
N LEU A 242 -14.05 -7.97 21.44
CA LEU A 242 -13.84 -9.41 21.25
C LEU A 242 -12.49 -9.81 21.84
N SER A 243 -12.49 -10.56 22.92
CA SER A 243 -11.29 -11.12 23.54
C SER A 243 -10.99 -12.49 22.94
N LEU A 244 -9.79 -12.62 22.40
CA LEU A 244 -9.26 -13.84 21.78
C LEU A 244 -8.36 -14.63 22.74
N ALA A 245 -8.51 -14.42 24.05
CA ALA A 245 -7.68 -15.05 25.08
C ALA A 245 -7.67 -16.59 25.02
N ASN A 246 -8.77 -17.20 24.55
CA ASN A 246 -8.92 -18.64 24.37
C ASN A 246 -8.90 -19.06 22.89
N ALA A 247 -8.33 -18.21 22.01
CA ALA A 247 -8.18 -18.51 20.59
C ALA A 247 -6.77 -19.03 20.28
N THR A 248 -6.67 -19.94 19.32
CA THR A 248 -5.39 -20.48 18.84
C THR A 248 -5.34 -20.47 17.32
N GLY A 249 -4.21 -20.06 16.74
CA GLY A 249 -3.98 -20.14 15.29
C GLY A 249 -4.55 -18.97 14.48
N VAL A 250 -4.99 -17.89 15.14
CA VAL A 250 -5.51 -16.71 14.43
C VAL A 250 -4.41 -16.06 13.60
N THR A 251 -4.59 -16.02 12.28
CA THR A 251 -3.67 -15.37 11.33
C THR A 251 -4.22 -14.08 10.76
N THR A 252 -5.55 -13.93 10.73
CA THR A 252 -6.21 -12.78 10.10
C THR A 252 -7.29 -12.20 11.00
N ILE A 253 -7.26 -10.87 11.18
CA ILE A 253 -8.31 -10.14 11.91
C ILE A 253 -8.94 -9.11 10.98
N GLY A 254 -10.25 -9.22 10.78
CA GLY A 254 -11.03 -8.32 9.95
C GLY A 254 -11.96 -7.44 10.77
N SER A 255 -12.09 -6.17 10.40
CA SER A 255 -13.20 -5.33 10.83
C SER A 255 -14.01 -4.93 9.61
N LEU A 256 -15.25 -5.41 9.56
CA LEU A 256 -16.13 -5.32 8.40
C LEU A 256 -17.36 -4.48 8.75
N ASN A 257 -17.58 -3.38 8.04
CA ASN A 257 -18.73 -2.48 8.15
C ASN A 257 -19.05 -2.05 9.59
N SER A 258 -18.03 -1.88 10.43
CA SER A 258 -18.18 -1.42 11.80
C SER A 258 -18.53 0.07 11.83
N SER A 259 -19.51 0.41 12.68
CA SER A 259 -20.03 1.78 12.86
C SER A 259 -19.60 2.41 14.18
N VAL A 260 -18.85 1.66 14.99
CA VAL A 260 -18.21 2.08 16.23
C VAL A 260 -16.81 1.46 16.29
N ALA A 261 -16.01 1.86 17.27
CA ALA A 261 -14.65 1.33 17.47
C ALA A 261 -14.66 -0.21 17.57
N ALA A 262 -13.87 -0.86 16.73
CA ALA A 262 -13.66 -2.31 16.73
C ALA A 262 -12.45 -2.65 17.60
N VAL A 263 -12.66 -3.42 18.67
CA VAL A 263 -11.59 -3.78 19.62
C VAL A 263 -11.45 -5.30 19.70
N PHE A 264 -10.30 -5.79 19.28
CA PHE A 264 -9.86 -7.17 19.46
C PHE A 264 -8.77 -7.18 20.53
N SER A 265 -8.92 -8.01 21.56
CA SER A 265 -8.00 -8.05 22.70
C SER A 265 -7.47 -9.45 23.00
N ASN A 266 -6.35 -9.53 23.72
CA ASN A 266 -5.72 -10.79 24.13
C ASN A 266 -5.51 -11.73 22.93
N ILE A 267 -4.99 -11.20 21.81
CA ILE A 267 -4.73 -11.99 20.62
C ILE A 267 -3.47 -12.83 20.91
N GLN A 268 -3.63 -14.14 20.99
CA GLN A 268 -2.60 -15.06 21.50
C GLN A 268 -1.53 -15.44 20.46
N SER A 269 -1.83 -15.26 19.19
CA SER A 269 -0.93 -15.47 18.04
C SER A 269 -0.55 -14.12 17.43
N ALA A 270 0.41 -14.07 16.52
CA ALA A 270 0.76 -12.87 15.75
C ALA A 270 0.02 -12.89 14.40
N PRO A 271 -1.08 -12.15 14.23
CA PRO A 271 -1.78 -12.12 12.94
C PRO A 271 -0.88 -11.59 11.82
N THR A 272 -0.79 -12.32 10.72
CA THR A 272 -0.07 -11.88 9.53
C THR A 272 -0.88 -10.87 8.71
N ALA A 273 -2.19 -10.75 8.96
CA ALA A 273 -3.07 -9.87 8.20
C ALA A 273 -4.16 -9.19 9.06
N TYR A 274 -4.41 -7.92 8.74
CA TYR A 274 -5.49 -7.11 9.26
C TYR A 274 -6.29 -6.53 8.09
N ASN A 275 -7.59 -6.74 8.06
CA ASN A 275 -8.46 -6.30 6.95
C ASN A 275 -9.51 -5.32 7.46
N ILE A 276 -9.44 -4.05 7.06
CA ILE A 276 -10.37 -3.01 7.52
C ILE A 276 -11.24 -2.56 6.35
N THR A 277 -12.54 -2.77 6.49
CA THR A 277 -13.57 -2.31 5.54
C THR A 277 -14.63 -1.55 6.30
N ASN A 278 -14.28 -0.38 6.82
CA ASN A 278 -15.15 0.46 7.67
C ASN A 278 -15.14 1.91 7.16
N GLY A 279 -16.04 2.75 7.67
CA GLY A 279 -15.98 4.20 7.45
C GLY A 279 -14.89 4.86 8.31
N SER A 280 -15.29 5.74 9.23
CA SER A 280 -14.37 6.52 10.07
C SER A 280 -14.20 5.95 11.50
N SER A 281 -14.43 4.65 11.70
CA SER A 281 -14.39 4.03 13.03
C SER A 281 -12.99 3.54 13.39
N ASN A 282 -12.60 3.70 14.66
CA ASN A 282 -11.31 3.22 15.15
C ASN A 282 -11.22 1.68 15.09
N PHE A 283 -10.02 1.18 14.88
CA PHE A 283 -9.68 -0.23 14.94
C PHE A 283 -8.56 -0.43 15.96
N THR A 284 -8.71 -1.40 16.86
CA THR A 284 -7.71 -1.73 17.87
C THR A 284 -7.51 -3.24 17.91
N ALA A 285 -6.26 -3.67 17.77
CA ALA A 285 -5.83 -5.05 17.94
C ALA A 285 -4.74 -5.11 19.02
N ASN A 286 -5.06 -5.72 20.17
CA ASN A 286 -4.11 -5.91 21.27
C ASN A 286 -3.55 -7.34 21.24
N VAL A 287 -2.35 -7.47 20.69
CA VAL A 287 -1.60 -8.73 20.61
C VAL A 287 -0.80 -8.93 21.91
N VAL A 288 -0.74 -10.17 22.40
CA VAL A 288 0.06 -10.44 23.61
C VAL A 288 1.55 -10.34 23.31
N ASN A 289 2.33 -9.82 24.27
CA ASN A 289 3.77 -9.60 24.08
C ASN A 289 4.53 -10.85 23.63
N THR A 290 4.15 -12.03 24.13
CA THR A 290 4.82 -13.29 23.79
C THR A 290 4.64 -13.70 22.33
N ALA A 291 3.61 -13.20 21.65
CA ALA A 291 3.36 -13.51 20.25
C ALA A 291 4.23 -12.66 19.30
N LEU A 292 4.61 -11.46 19.71
CA LEU A 292 5.47 -10.52 18.97
C LEU A 292 6.79 -10.29 19.71
N ALA A 293 7.33 -11.36 20.30
CA ALA A 293 8.61 -11.31 20.97
C ALA A 293 9.71 -11.58 19.95
N GLY A 294 10.57 -10.61 19.70
CA GLY A 294 11.60 -10.74 18.68
C GLY A 294 12.05 -9.38 18.19
N THR A 295 12.61 -9.37 16.99
CA THR A 295 13.04 -8.15 16.29
C THR A 295 12.64 -8.19 14.81
N SER A 296 11.76 -9.10 14.41
CA SER A 296 11.44 -9.38 13.01
C SER A 296 10.02 -9.92 12.87
N ASP A 297 9.07 -9.16 13.40
CA ASP A 297 7.65 -9.39 13.28
C ASP A 297 7.07 -8.49 12.18
N SER A 298 6.23 -9.08 11.33
CA SER A 298 5.60 -8.37 10.21
C SER A 298 4.14 -8.74 10.01
N ALA A 299 3.32 -7.77 9.63
CA ALA A 299 1.93 -7.98 9.23
C ALA A 299 1.55 -7.16 8.00
N THR A 300 0.43 -7.52 7.38
CA THR A 300 -0.20 -6.74 6.31
C THR A 300 -1.48 -6.07 6.82
N LEU A 301 -1.66 -4.78 6.54
CA LEU A 301 -2.87 -4.00 6.79
C LEU A 301 -3.55 -3.66 5.45
N THR A 302 -4.68 -4.28 5.16
CA THR A 302 -5.49 -3.96 3.98
C THR A 302 -6.60 -2.98 4.35
N LEU A 303 -6.66 -1.86 3.64
CA LEU A 303 -7.67 -0.81 3.82
C LEU A 303 -8.61 -0.79 2.62
N ASN A 304 -9.93 -0.84 2.85
CA ASN A 304 -10.93 -0.82 1.80
C ASN A 304 -12.06 0.17 2.14
N GLY A 305 -12.01 1.38 1.56
CA GLY A 305 -13.04 2.41 1.74
C GLY A 305 -13.02 3.08 3.10
N VAL A 306 -11.85 3.13 3.76
CA VAL A 306 -11.67 3.77 5.07
C VAL A 306 -11.65 5.29 4.90
N THR A 307 -12.46 6.00 5.68
CA THR A 307 -12.61 7.47 5.56
C THR A 307 -12.12 8.26 6.77
N GLY A 308 -11.59 7.56 7.78
CA GLY A 308 -10.95 8.11 8.96
C GLY A 308 -10.77 7.04 10.03
N GLY A 309 -10.59 7.48 11.28
CA GLY A 309 -10.42 6.60 12.43
C GLY A 309 -8.96 6.23 12.67
N THR A 310 -8.65 5.94 13.93
CA THR A 310 -7.32 5.51 14.35
C THR A 310 -7.18 4.00 14.23
N VAL A 311 -6.12 3.54 13.57
CA VAL A 311 -5.71 2.14 13.54
C VAL A 311 -4.62 1.94 14.59
N THR A 312 -4.90 1.13 15.60
CA THR A 312 -3.97 0.79 16.67
C THR A 312 -3.68 -0.70 16.66
N ILE A 313 -2.45 -1.09 16.33
CA ILE A 313 -2.01 -2.49 16.37
C ILE A 313 -0.87 -2.58 17.39
N GLN A 314 -1.23 -2.97 18.60
CA GLN A 314 -0.35 -2.78 19.76
C GLN A 314 -0.13 -4.08 20.52
N THR A 315 0.88 -4.05 21.40
CA THR A 315 0.97 -4.99 22.52
C THR A 315 0.76 -4.29 23.85
N ALA A 316 0.80 -5.07 24.95
CA ALA A 316 0.64 -4.54 26.29
C ALA A 316 1.90 -3.80 26.79
N THR A 317 3.07 -3.99 26.16
CA THR A 317 4.31 -3.34 26.57
C THR A 317 5.09 -2.80 25.38
N ALA A 318 5.71 -1.63 25.57
CA ALA A 318 6.54 -0.95 24.59
C ALA A 318 7.71 -1.75 23.94
N ALA A 319 8.11 -2.91 24.47
CA ALA A 319 9.29 -3.62 23.94
C ALA A 319 8.99 -4.72 22.91
N SER A 320 7.72 -4.94 22.57
CA SER A 320 7.29 -6.03 21.69
C SER A 320 6.19 -5.52 20.77
N GLY A 321 6.26 -5.76 19.47
CA GLY A 321 5.30 -5.28 18.49
C GLY A 321 5.75 -5.62 17.07
N TYR A 322 5.04 -5.12 16.06
CA TYR A 322 5.46 -5.33 14.68
C TYR A 322 6.56 -4.34 14.32
N GLU A 323 7.70 -4.82 13.83
CA GLU A 323 8.73 -3.95 13.27
C GLU A 323 8.39 -3.49 11.86
N THR A 324 7.66 -4.31 11.10
CA THR A 324 7.26 -4.01 9.72
C THR A 324 5.76 -4.16 9.51
N LEU A 325 5.13 -3.13 8.94
CA LEU A 325 3.73 -3.21 8.50
C LEU A 325 3.66 -2.95 6.98
N SER A 326 3.05 -3.88 6.24
CA SER A 326 2.77 -3.68 4.82
C SER A 326 1.34 -3.19 4.64
N ILE A 327 1.13 -1.97 4.19
CA ILE A 327 -0.19 -1.37 3.97
C ILE A 327 -0.61 -1.56 2.51
N VAL A 328 -1.83 -2.05 2.30
CA VAL A 328 -2.46 -2.18 0.99
C VAL A 328 -3.66 -1.25 0.94
N SER A 329 -3.54 -0.14 0.21
CA SER A 329 -4.65 0.77 -0.09
C SER A 329 -5.49 0.19 -1.24
N GLY A 330 -6.49 -0.60 -0.87
CA GLY A 330 -7.36 -1.35 -1.77
C GLY A 330 -8.76 -0.77 -1.89
N GLY A 331 -9.67 -1.58 -2.44
CA GLY A 331 -11.06 -1.23 -2.68
C GLY A 331 -11.28 -0.40 -3.94
N ASN A 332 -12.40 0.32 -3.99
CA ASN A 332 -12.82 1.14 -5.14
C ASN A 332 -12.76 2.65 -4.89
N SER A 333 -12.29 3.07 -3.70
CA SER A 333 -12.26 4.47 -3.25
C SER A 333 -10.94 4.75 -2.55
N ALA A 334 -10.56 6.03 -2.44
CA ALA A 334 -9.42 6.45 -1.62
C ALA A 334 -9.61 6.02 -0.15
N ASN A 335 -8.49 5.82 0.54
CA ASN A 335 -8.45 5.50 1.96
C ASN A 335 -7.82 6.66 2.74
N THR A 336 -8.40 6.99 3.88
CA THR A 336 -7.90 8.01 4.80
C THR A 336 -7.95 7.49 6.21
N LEU A 337 -6.84 7.54 6.93
CA LEU A 337 -6.77 7.28 8.35
C LEU A 337 -6.79 8.60 9.12
N THR A 338 -7.23 8.55 10.37
CA THR A 338 -6.94 9.66 11.31
C THR A 338 -5.54 9.51 11.87
N ALA A 339 -5.13 8.28 12.21
CA ALA A 339 -3.78 7.97 12.66
C ALA A 339 -3.49 6.47 12.51
N LEU A 340 -2.21 6.12 12.38
CA LEU A 340 -1.69 4.76 12.46
C LEU A 340 -0.65 4.69 13.58
N THR A 341 -0.83 3.79 14.54
CA THR A 341 0.08 3.69 15.69
C THR A 341 0.18 2.25 16.23
N ASP A 342 1.33 1.90 16.80
CA ASP A 342 1.52 0.71 17.63
C ASP A 342 1.10 0.94 19.10
N GLY A 343 0.53 2.12 19.40
CA GLY A 343 0.00 2.54 20.69
C GLY A 343 1.05 3.03 21.70
N ASN A 344 2.30 2.56 21.61
CA ASN A 344 3.39 2.95 22.50
C ASN A 344 4.52 3.72 21.79
N ALA A 345 4.46 3.82 20.45
CA ALA A 345 5.42 4.41 19.54
C ALA A 345 6.85 3.88 19.75
N THR A 346 7.02 2.56 19.71
CA THR A 346 8.25 1.91 20.21
C THR A 346 8.81 0.77 19.36
N SER A 347 7.99 0.12 18.54
CA SER A 347 8.37 -1.09 17.79
C SER A 347 8.32 -0.91 16.28
N LEU A 348 7.33 -0.18 15.77
CA LEU A 348 7.13 -0.03 14.33
C LEU A 348 8.25 0.81 13.70
N ALA A 349 9.01 0.20 12.80
CA ALA A 349 10.18 0.81 12.17
C ALA A 349 10.03 1.00 10.66
N THR A 350 9.31 0.09 9.99
CA THR A 350 9.16 0.08 8.52
C THR A 350 7.70 0.00 8.11
N LEU A 351 7.31 0.87 7.18
CA LEU A 351 6.06 0.79 6.43
C LEU A 351 6.34 0.48 4.96
N ASN A 352 5.78 -0.61 4.45
CA ASN A 352 5.75 -0.87 3.00
C ASN A 352 4.35 -0.52 2.51
N VAL A 353 4.20 0.41 1.57
CA VAL A 353 2.89 0.90 1.12
C VAL A 353 2.68 0.49 -0.35
N SER A 354 1.47 0.01 -0.64
CA SER A 354 1.09 -0.49 -1.95
C SER A 354 -0.39 -0.22 -2.23
N GLY A 355 -0.81 -0.43 -3.48
CA GLY A 355 -2.21 -0.37 -3.88
C GLY A 355 -2.51 0.75 -4.88
N ALA A 356 -3.71 0.67 -5.46
CA ALA A 356 -4.12 1.55 -6.55
C ALA A 356 -4.88 2.80 -6.09
N GLN A 357 -5.37 2.79 -4.85
CA GLN A 357 -6.19 3.85 -4.32
C GLN A 357 -5.35 4.84 -3.52
N ASN A 358 -5.64 6.14 -3.63
CA ASN A 358 -4.97 7.16 -2.82
C ASN A 358 -5.06 6.81 -1.33
N LEU A 359 -4.00 7.09 -0.58
CA LEU A 359 -3.89 6.81 0.84
C LEU A 359 -3.43 8.07 1.57
N ASN A 360 -4.22 8.51 2.55
CA ASN A 360 -3.76 9.48 3.53
C ASN A 360 -3.58 8.76 4.87
N LEU A 361 -2.34 8.73 5.39
CA LEU A 361 -1.99 8.07 6.66
C LEU A 361 -2.44 8.85 7.90
N GLY A 362 -2.95 10.07 7.72
CA GLY A 362 -3.52 10.89 8.78
C GLY A 362 -2.48 11.77 9.46
N THR A 363 -2.51 11.81 10.79
CA THR A 363 -1.54 12.57 11.59
C THR A 363 -0.14 11.95 11.57
N THR A 364 0.80 12.61 12.25
CA THR A 364 2.19 12.17 12.43
C THR A 364 2.28 10.68 12.75
N LEU A 365 3.13 9.97 12.00
CA LEU A 365 3.50 8.58 12.26
C LEU A 365 4.26 8.44 13.59
N ASP A 366 4.26 7.23 14.14
CA ASP A 366 5.04 6.92 15.33
C ASP A 366 6.52 7.26 15.12
N ALA A 367 7.17 7.85 16.13
CA ALA A 367 8.53 8.39 16.01
C ALA A 367 9.60 7.34 15.67
N THR A 368 9.32 6.05 15.88
CA THR A 368 10.21 4.93 15.54
C THR A 368 10.18 4.53 14.08
N VAL A 369 9.16 4.94 13.32
CA VAL A 369 9.12 4.68 11.89
C VAL A 369 10.28 5.41 11.25
N ALA A 370 11.22 4.69 10.65
CA ALA A 370 12.41 5.24 10.00
C ALA A 370 12.40 4.98 8.49
N THR A 371 11.52 4.09 8.02
CA THR A 371 11.41 3.74 6.61
C THR A 371 9.96 3.70 6.16
N VAL A 372 9.66 4.41 5.08
CA VAL A 372 8.39 4.32 4.35
C VAL A 372 8.72 4.04 2.88
N ASP A 373 8.37 2.85 2.41
CA ASP A 373 8.58 2.42 1.02
C ASP A 373 7.23 2.24 0.32
N ALA A 374 6.82 3.26 -0.43
CA ALA A 374 5.62 3.28 -1.26
C ALA A 374 5.92 3.04 -2.75
N SER A 375 7.11 2.52 -3.09
CA SER A 375 7.53 2.33 -4.49
C SER A 375 6.62 1.43 -5.33
N SER A 376 5.77 0.61 -4.67
CA SER A 376 4.78 -0.26 -5.31
C SER A 376 3.36 0.33 -5.37
N MET A 377 3.15 1.53 -4.84
CA MET A 377 1.87 2.23 -4.83
C MET A 377 1.65 2.97 -6.14
N THR A 378 0.43 2.90 -6.70
CA THR A 378 0.06 3.66 -7.91
C THR A 378 -0.96 4.76 -7.64
N GLY A 379 -1.64 4.73 -6.49
CA GLY A 379 -2.38 5.88 -5.98
C GLY A 379 -1.44 6.91 -5.38
N ALA A 380 -1.94 8.10 -5.06
CA ALA A 380 -1.20 9.12 -4.32
C ALA A 380 -1.11 8.81 -2.82
N LEU A 381 0.06 8.94 -2.23
CA LEU A 381 0.32 8.85 -0.80
C LEU A 381 0.35 10.24 -0.17
N THR A 382 -0.29 10.41 0.98
CA THR A 382 -0.11 11.56 1.88
C THR A 382 0.35 11.04 3.24
N MET A 383 1.48 11.53 3.73
CA MET A 383 2.06 11.14 5.02
C MET A 383 2.66 12.32 5.77
N VAL A 384 2.68 12.21 7.10
CA VAL A 384 3.27 13.21 8.00
C VAL A 384 4.27 12.52 8.93
N GLN A 385 5.48 13.04 9.01
CA GLN A 385 6.53 12.51 9.86
C GLN A 385 7.39 13.64 10.44
N THR A 386 7.39 13.78 11.76
CA THR A 386 8.12 14.87 12.46
C THR A 386 9.21 14.34 13.39
N ASN A 387 9.67 13.12 13.16
CA ASN A 387 10.74 12.55 13.98
C ASN A 387 12.09 13.16 13.62
N THR A 388 13.04 13.08 14.55
CA THR A 388 14.41 13.59 14.39
C THR A 388 15.41 12.49 14.03
N VAL A 389 14.90 11.28 13.80
CA VAL A 389 15.66 10.13 13.36
C VAL A 389 15.67 10.15 11.84
N LYS A 390 16.81 9.80 11.24
CA LYS A 390 16.94 9.66 9.79
C LYS A 390 15.76 8.87 9.20
N SER A 391 15.04 9.53 8.31
CA SER A 391 13.95 8.97 7.54
C SER A 391 14.43 8.54 6.16
N THR A 392 14.00 7.36 5.72
CA THR A 392 14.17 6.87 4.35
C THR A 392 12.80 6.67 3.74
N ILE A 393 12.42 7.58 2.85
CA ILE A 393 11.07 7.66 2.27
C ILE A 393 11.18 7.52 0.76
N THR A 394 10.38 6.62 0.20
CA THR A 394 10.22 6.47 -1.25
C THR A 394 8.73 6.48 -1.58
N GLY A 395 8.30 7.43 -2.41
CA GLY A 395 6.96 7.49 -2.98
C GLY A 395 6.75 6.52 -4.14
N GLY A 396 5.54 6.51 -4.67
CA GLY A 396 5.05 5.62 -5.71
C GLY A 396 5.01 6.25 -7.10
N SER A 397 3.98 5.90 -7.87
CA SER A 397 3.70 6.52 -9.18
C SER A 397 2.58 7.57 -9.14
N GLY A 398 2.02 7.84 -7.96
CA GLY A 398 1.01 8.86 -7.73
C GLY A 398 1.64 10.23 -7.55
N ASN A 399 0.83 11.27 -7.34
CA ASN A 399 1.33 12.57 -6.92
C ASN A 399 1.37 12.59 -5.41
N ASP A 400 2.53 12.31 -4.82
CA ASP A 400 2.67 12.06 -3.41
C ASP A 400 2.93 13.36 -2.62
N VAL A 401 2.50 13.38 -1.36
CA VAL A 401 2.72 14.49 -0.41
C VAL A 401 3.42 13.93 0.81
N ILE A 402 4.67 14.33 0.98
CA ILE A 402 5.54 13.91 2.08
C ILE A 402 5.74 15.14 2.98
N ASP A 403 5.16 15.12 4.16
CA ASP A 403 5.32 16.20 5.14
C ASP A 403 6.35 15.83 6.20
N LEU A 404 7.47 16.56 6.16
CA LEU A 404 8.58 16.48 7.12
C LEU A 404 8.74 17.75 7.95
N SER A 405 7.73 18.61 7.97
CA SER A 405 7.76 19.88 8.69
C SER A 405 8.10 19.66 10.19
N GLY A 406 9.21 20.27 10.62
CA GLY A 406 9.71 20.19 11.99
C GLY A 406 10.55 18.96 12.33
N GLY A 407 10.81 18.07 11.37
CA GLY A 407 11.66 16.89 11.52
C GLY A 407 12.76 16.73 10.46
N PHE A 408 12.78 17.52 9.40
CA PHE A 408 13.68 17.32 8.26
C PHE A 408 15.15 17.56 8.64
N VAL A 409 16.00 16.58 8.35
CA VAL A 409 17.44 16.63 8.52
C VAL A 409 18.12 16.72 7.15
N ASP A 410 18.68 17.88 6.86
CA ASP A 410 19.40 18.14 5.62
C ASP A 410 20.73 17.35 5.51
N GLY A 411 21.39 17.48 4.36
CA GLY A 411 22.68 16.84 4.07
C GLY A 411 23.91 17.43 4.78
N THR A 412 23.76 18.30 5.78
CA THR A 412 24.92 18.84 6.54
C THR A 412 25.66 17.72 7.28
N ASP A 413 24.92 16.76 7.82
CA ASP A 413 25.45 15.51 8.37
C ASP A 413 24.97 14.33 7.52
N ALA A 414 25.80 13.89 6.57
CA ALA A 414 25.48 12.80 5.65
C ALA A 414 25.10 11.47 6.35
N THR A 415 25.46 11.28 7.63
CA THR A 415 25.11 10.08 8.39
C THR A 415 23.62 10.07 8.77
N ASN A 416 23.11 11.24 9.18
CA ASN A 416 21.78 11.42 9.72
C ASN A 416 20.81 12.11 8.75
N ALA A 417 21.32 12.58 7.60
CA ALA A 417 20.52 13.19 6.55
C ALA A 417 19.40 12.25 6.08
N ASP A 418 18.21 12.82 5.94
CA ASP A 418 17.06 12.13 5.38
C ASP A 418 17.32 11.75 3.92
N VAL A 419 16.64 10.69 3.50
CA VAL A 419 16.63 10.22 2.12
C VAL A 419 15.19 10.25 1.65
N VAL A 420 14.89 11.12 0.70
CA VAL A 420 13.54 11.33 0.19
C VAL A 420 13.56 11.15 -1.32
N ASN A 421 12.72 10.25 -1.81
CA ASN A 421 12.52 10.03 -3.23
C ASN A 421 11.01 10.06 -3.50
N GLY A 422 10.48 11.08 -4.19
CA GLY A 422 9.03 11.14 -4.47
C GLY A 422 8.55 10.03 -5.41
N GLY A 423 9.45 9.44 -6.20
CA GLY A 423 9.10 8.38 -7.14
C GLY A 423 8.83 8.94 -8.54
N SER A 424 7.71 8.55 -9.14
CA SER A 424 7.25 9.12 -10.41
C SER A 424 5.94 9.84 -10.17
N GLY A 425 5.74 10.99 -10.78
CA GLY A 425 4.54 11.77 -10.53
C GLY A 425 4.89 13.24 -10.51
N THR A 426 4.06 14.04 -9.86
CA THR A 426 4.42 15.38 -9.41
C THR A 426 4.33 15.35 -7.90
N ASP A 427 5.50 15.26 -7.27
CA ASP A 427 5.60 14.95 -5.85
C ASP A 427 5.95 16.19 -5.04
N SER A 428 5.35 16.30 -3.85
CA SER A 428 5.46 17.42 -2.94
C SER A 428 6.19 17.04 -1.65
N LEU A 429 7.15 17.88 -1.25
CA LEU A 429 7.81 17.81 0.05
C LEU A 429 7.46 19.06 0.87
N GLN A 430 6.77 18.87 1.99
CA GLN A 430 6.40 19.94 2.90
C GLN A 430 7.44 20.08 4.03
N LEU A 431 7.91 21.31 4.24
CA LEU A 431 8.96 21.69 5.17
C LEU A 431 8.59 23.00 5.87
N THR A 432 9.21 23.26 7.03
CA THR A 432 9.18 24.60 7.63
C THR A 432 10.14 25.55 6.91
N SER A 433 9.91 26.86 7.07
CA SER A 433 10.79 27.89 6.48
C SER A 433 12.20 27.84 7.06
N ALA A 434 12.35 27.41 8.32
CA ALA A 434 13.64 27.22 8.97
C ALA A 434 14.44 26.06 8.36
N GLU A 435 13.76 24.96 8.00
CA GLU A 435 14.38 23.80 7.34
C GLU A 435 14.82 24.16 5.92
N VAL A 436 13.99 24.85 5.15
CA VAL A 436 14.38 25.34 3.81
C VAL A 436 15.55 26.32 3.90
N ALA A 437 15.56 27.23 4.87
CA ALA A 437 16.65 28.18 5.08
C ALA A 437 17.97 27.52 5.52
N ALA A 438 17.93 26.33 6.11
CA ALA A 438 19.11 25.59 6.53
C ALA A 438 19.88 24.99 5.34
N VAL A 439 19.21 24.77 4.20
CA VAL A 439 19.82 24.29 2.95
C VAL A 439 20.72 25.40 2.39
N GLY A 440 22.00 25.36 2.75
CA GLY A 440 23.02 26.35 2.37
C GLY A 440 23.80 26.01 1.10
N SER A 441 23.52 24.87 0.47
CA SER A 441 24.14 24.40 -0.77
C SER A 441 23.35 23.26 -1.40
N ALA A 442 23.43 23.11 -2.72
CA ALA A 442 22.82 21.99 -3.44
C ALA A 442 23.29 20.60 -2.95
N ALA A 443 24.48 20.50 -2.33
CA ALA A 443 24.98 19.24 -1.78
C ALA A 443 24.19 18.78 -0.55
N GLN A 444 23.62 19.71 0.24
CA GLN A 444 22.76 19.37 1.37
C GLN A 444 21.40 18.82 0.92
N TRP A 445 21.00 19.08 -0.32
CA TRP A 445 19.75 18.60 -0.92
C TRP A 445 19.93 17.30 -1.72
N ALA A 446 21.16 16.78 -1.84
CA ALA A 446 21.48 15.70 -2.78
C ALA A 446 20.75 14.37 -2.54
N ASN A 447 20.20 14.16 -1.34
CA ASN A 447 19.42 12.97 -0.97
C ASN A 447 17.91 13.14 -1.19
N VAL A 448 17.48 14.32 -1.63
CA VAL A 448 16.09 14.59 -2.03
C VAL A 448 16.04 14.50 -3.56
N THR A 449 15.25 13.57 -4.07
CA THR A 449 15.16 13.25 -5.49
C THR A 449 13.71 13.09 -5.92
N ASN A 450 13.41 13.38 -7.19
CA ASN A 450 12.06 13.29 -7.76
C ASN A 450 11.02 14.00 -6.86
N ILE A 451 11.32 15.25 -6.50
CA ILE A 451 10.41 16.16 -5.80
C ILE A 451 10.31 17.38 -6.69
N GLU A 452 9.11 17.65 -7.19
CA GLU A 452 8.84 18.76 -8.11
C GLU A 452 8.32 19.99 -7.36
N THR A 453 7.63 19.77 -6.23
CA THR A 453 7.04 20.83 -5.41
C THR A 453 7.64 20.83 -4.01
N VAL A 454 8.05 22.00 -3.51
CA VAL A 454 8.35 22.20 -2.09
C VAL A 454 7.30 23.13 -1.50
N ILE A 455 6.63 22.66 -0.44
CA ILE A 455 5.62 23.40 0.31
C ILE A 455 6.27 23.94 1.57
N ILE A 456 6.09 25.24 1.86
CA ILE A 456 6.67 25.90 3.03
C ILE A 456 5.57 26.19 4.06
N ASP A 457 5.42 25.32 5.04
CA ASP A 457 4.31 25.23 6.02
C ASP A 457 4.30 26.30 7.13
N THR A 458 5.26 27.22 7.10
CA THR A 458 5.37 28.23 8.16
C THR A 458 5.78 29.55 7.56
N ALA A 459 5.35 30.63 8.21
CA ALA A 459 5.75 31.96 7.81
C ALA A 459 7.28 32.09 7.65
N VAL A 460 7.69 32.71 6.56
CA VAL A 460 9.11 32.92 6.25
C VAL A 460 9.65 34.02 7.18
N ALA A 461 10.84 33.80 7.75
CA ALA A 461 11.48 34.75 8.66
C ALA A 461 12.79 35.36 8.10
N GLY A 462 13.16 35.01 6.87
CA GLY A 462 14.44 35.38 6.27
C GLY A 462 14.52 35.06 4.77
N ALA A 463 15.61 35.48 4.12
CA ALA A 463 15.89 35.14 2.73
C ALA A 463 16.02 33.62 2.53
N LEU A 464 15.48 33.10 1.43
CA LEU A 464 15.52 31.68 1.08
C LEU A 464 16.38 31.45 -0.18
N ARG A 465 17.12 30.34 -0.17
CA ARG A 465 17.95 29.89 -1.30
C ARG A 465 17.28 28.73 -2.04
N LEU A 466 16.19 29.05 -2.73
CA LEU A 466 15.39 28.07 -3.48
C LEU A 466 16.16 27.50 -4.68
N ASP A 467 17.17 28.23 -5.17
CA ASP A 467 18.11 27.78 -6.21
C ASP A 467 19.00 26.59 -5.79
N PHE A 468 19.03 26.22 -4.51
CA PHE A 468 19.68 24.99 -4.05
C PHE A 468 18.79 23.76 -4.06
N LEU A 469 17.47 23.92 -4.22
CA LEU A 469 16.49 22.84 -4.25
C LEU A 469 16.48 22.20 -5.64
N THR A 470 17.52 21.43 -5.96
CA THR A 470 17.70 20.87 -7.30
C THR A 470 16.57 19.90 -7.65
N GLY A 471 15.98 20.06 -8.84
CA GLY A 471 14.86 19.24 -9.32
C GLY A 471 13.48 19.86 -9.04
N VAL A 472 13.40 20.79 -8.09
CA VAL A 472 12.16 21.49 -7.76
C VAL A 472 11.81 22.51 -8.84
N THR A 473 10.59 22.41 -9.36
CA THR A 473 10.02 23.35 -10.34
C THR A 473 9.02 24.30 -9.72
N THR A 474 8.41 23.91 -8.61
CA THR A 474 7.32 24.63 -7.96
C THR A 474 7.63 24.85 -6.49
N VAL A 475 7.41 26.05 -5.99
CA VAL A 475 7.41 26.36 -4.56
C VAL A 475 6.05 26.91 -4.20
N GLU A 476 5.44 26.29 -3.19
CA GLU A 476 4.18 26.73 -2.59
C GLU A 476 4.49 27.31 -1.21
N PHE A 477 3.92 28.48 -0.92
CA PHE A 477 3.90 29.02 0.42
C PHE A 477 2.59 28.59 1.09
N ASP A 478 2.69 28.06 2.31
CA ASP A 478 1.53 27.72 3.14
C ASP A 478 1.72 28.48 4.47
N GLY A 479 1.59 29.82 4.39
CA GLY A 479 1.85 30.72 5.51
C GLY A 479 2.14 32.18 5.12
N GLY A 480 2.69 32.96 6.06
CA GLY A 480 3.14 34.33 5.76
C GLY A 480 4.40 34.36 4.90
N ILE A 481 4.45 35.21 3.88
CA ILE A 481 5.49 35.18 2.85
C ILE A 481 6.72 36.03 3.27
N GLY A 482 6.50 37.04 4.10
CA GLY A 482 7.51 37.85 4.77
C GLY A 482 8.31 38.79 3.84
N ALA A 483 8.83 39.90 4.36
CA ALA A 483 9.60 40.87 3.56
C ALA A 483 11.01 40.38 3.22
N PHE A 484 11.15 39.49 2.22
CA PHE A 484 12.39 38.75 1.98
C PHE A 484 12.81 38.63 0.52
N SER A 485 14.07 38.25 0.33
CA SER A 485 14.66 37.98 -0.98
C SER A 485 14.82 36.47 -1.17
N HIS A 486 14.33 35.97 -2.30
CA HIS A 486 14.37 34.57 -2.68
C HIS A 486 15.27 34.42 -3.90
N ASN A 487 16.32 33.62 -3.78
CA ASN A 487 17.10 33.19 -4.93
C ASN A 487 16.40 31.99 -5.57
N ILE A 488 16.06 32.11 -6.85
CA ILE A 488 15.32 31.07 -7.58
C ILE A 488 16.10 30.61 -8.81
N THR A 489 15.71 29.46 -9.35
CA THR A 489 16.15 28.98 -10.66
C THR A 489 15.23 29.55 -11.74
N SER A 490 15.77 29.90 -12.91
CA SER A 490 14.93 30.28 -14.06
C SER A 490 13.98 29.14 -14.43
N GLY A 491 12.71 29.49 -14.62
CA GLY A 491 11.60 28.58 -14.91
C GLY A 491 10.79 28.17 -13.69
N MET A 492 11.20 28.56 -12.48
CA MET A 492 10.49 28.23 -11.24
C MET A 492 9.11 28.89 -11.18
N GLU A 493 8.16 28.13 -10.68
CA GLU A 493 6.80 28.56 -10.38
C GLU A 493 6.64 28.81 -8.88
N ILE A 494 6.04 29.94 -8.53
CA ILE A 494 5.63 30.29 -7.18
C ILE A 494 4.12 30.21 -7.12
N GLN A 495 3.58 29.30 -6.31
CA GLN A 495 2.15 29.15 -6.12
C GLN A 495 1.72 29.86 -4.83
N TYR A 496 0.62 30.59 -4.94
CA TYR A 496 -0.06 31.19 -3.80
C TYR A 496 -1.47 30.62 -3.65
N ASP A 497 -1.82 30.28 -2.42
CA ASP A 497 -3.04 29.61 -2.03
C ASP A 497 -3.83 30.42 -0.98
N THR A 498 -4.98 29.93 -0.53
CA THR A 498 -5.86 30.68 0.38
C THR A 498 -5.31 30.90 1.79
N LEU A 499 -4.23 30.21 2.16
CA LEU A 499 -3.54 30.35 3.44
C LEU A 499 -2.47 31.46 3.40
N ASP A 500 -2.12 31.94 2.21
CA ASP A 500 -1.23 33.08 2.01
C ASP A 500 -1.96 34.41 2.21
N ALA A 501 -1.57 35.15 3.24
CA ALA A 501 -2.04 36.51 3.49
C ALA A 501 -0.91 37.35 4.05
N ASP A 502 -0.34 38.23 3.23
CA ASP A 502 0.75 39.13 3.60
C ASP A 502 0.65 40.48 2.89
N ASP A 503 1.29 41.53 3.41
CA ASP A 503 1.50 42.82 2.75
C ASP A 503 2.99 43.18 2.58
N ASP A 504 3.86 42.22 2.88
CA ASP A 504 5.29 42.37 2.82
C ASP A 504 5.87 42.37 1.39
N ALA A 505 6.93 43.16 1.19
CA ALA A 505 7.62 43.27 -0.10
C ALA A 505 8.54 42.07 -0.37
N GLN A 506 8.43 41.46 -1.55
CA GLN A 506 9.23 40.31 -1.95
C GLN A 506 10.22 40.63 -3.06
N THR A 507 11.37 39.96 -3.06
CA THR A 507 12.36 40.08 -4.14
C THR A 507 12.76 38.71 -4.66
N PHE A 508 12.39 38.38 -5.89
CA PHE A 508 12.83 37.18 -6.59
C PHE A 508 14.07 37.49 -7.41
N THR A 509 15.13 36.70 -7.24
CA THR A 509 16.40 36.89 -7.92
C THR A 509 16.84 35.63 -8.64
N VAL A 510 17.04 35.72 -9.95
CA VAL A 510 17.81 34.72 -10.71
C VAL A 510 19.25 35.23 -10.82
N SER A 511 20.22 34.42 -10.37
CA SER A 511 21.63 34.79 -10.46
C SER A 511 22.20 34.44 -11.84
N GLY A 512 22.71 35.42 -12.57
CA GLY A 512 23.30 35.16 -13.88
C GLY A 512 23.36 36.40 -14.76
N SER A 513 23.78 36.19 -16.00
CA SER A 513 23.70 37.19 -17.08
C SER A 513 22.91 36.61 -18.27
N GLY A 514 21.98 35.71 -17.98
CA GLY A 514 21.02 35.23 -18.96
C GLY A 514 20.22 36.40 -19.51
N THR A 515 19.63 36.21 -20.68
CA THR A 515 18.78 37.21 -21.35
C THR A 515 17.40 36.66 -21.65
N SER A 516 17.03 35.58 -20.95
CA SER A 516 15.83 34.79 -21.18
C SER A 516 15.41 34.08 -19.90
N ASP A 517 15.77 34.64 -18.75
CA ASP A 517 15.42 34.09 -17.46
C ASP A 517 13.91 34.31 -17.21
N THR A 518 13.22 33.27 -16.74
CA THR A 518 11.77 33.28 -16.57
C THR A 518 11.34 32.91 -15.17
N MET A 519 10.18 33.38 -14.72
CA MET A 519 9.49 32.81 -13.56
C MET A 519 7.98 32.81 -13.80
N THR A 520 7.27 31.97 -13.05
CA THR A 520 5.81 31.98 -13.01
C THR A 520 5.33 32.31 -11.60
N ILE A 521 4.35 33.20 -11.50
CA ILE A 521 3.51 33.38 -10.31
C ILE A 521 2.16 32.80 -10.66
N ASP A 522 1.72 31.78 -9.94
CA ASP A 522 0.36 31.26 -10.00
C ASP A 522 -0.40 31.70 -8.76
N ILE A 523 -1.49 32.46 -8.97
CA ILE A 523 -2.31 33.03 -7.91
C ILE A 523 -3.78 32.72 -8.14
N ASN A 524 -4.38 31.98 -7.21
CA ASN A 524 -5.70 31.39 -7.42
C ASN A 524 -6.72 31.85 -6.37
N GLY A 525 -7.22 33.07 -6.52
CA GLY A 525 -8.32 33.59 -5.70
C GLY A 525 -7.86 34.14 -4.34
N VAL A 526 -6.64 34.66 -4.29
CA VAL A 526 -5.92 35.07 -3.07
C VAL A 526 -5.59 36.56 -3.15
N ASP A 527 -5.52 37.22 -1.99
CA ASP A 527 -5.00 38.58 -1.84
C ASP A 527 -3.67 38.54 -1.08
N ILE A 528 -2.57 38.70 -1.82
CA ILE A 528 -1.21 38.75 -1.26
C ILE A 528 -0.73 40.19 -1.00
N GLY A 529 -1.68 41.14 -0.96
CA GLY A 529 -1.49 42.49 -0.43
C GLY A 529 -0.63 43.45 -1.27
N ALA A 530 -0.22 44.54 -0.60
CA ALA A 530 0.35 45.74 -1.21
C ALA A 530 1.89 45.76 -1.26
N GLY A 531 2.52 44.65 -0.91
CA GLY A 531 3.98 44.48 -0.91
C GLY A 531 4.57 44.64 -2.30
N THR A 532 5.70 45.36 -2.41
CA THR A 532 6.39 45.51 -3.71
C THR A 532 7.03 44.19 -4.12
N GLN A 533 6.67 43.68 -5.30
CA GLN A 533 7.26 42.51 -5.93
C GLN A 533 8.40 42.93 -6.86
N THR A 534 9.63 42.58 -6.51
CA THR A 534 10.83 42.87 -7.31
C THR A 534 11.33 41.62 -8.02
N TYR A 535 11.62 41.73 -9.30
CA TYR A 535 12.10 40.65 -10.17
C TYR A 535 13.49 41.02 -10.71
N ALA A 536 14.53 40.57 -10.02
CA ALA A 536 15.92 40.89 -10.32
C ALA A 536 16.56 39.80 -11.20
N GLY A 537 17.08 40.20 -12.37
CA GLY A 537 17.70 39.27 -13.33
C GLY A 537 16.71 38.34 -14.02
N ILE A 538 15.44 38.76 -14.16
CA ILE A 538 14.36 37.99 -14.79
C ILE A 538 13.82 38.81 -15.96
N GLU A 539 13.81 38.22 -17.15
CA GLU A 539 13.30 38.87 -18.36
C GLU A 539 11.83 38.57 -18.63
N THR A 540 11.30 37.43 -18.18
CA THR A 540 9.89 37.08 -18.37
C THR A 540 9.23 36.63 -17.07
N VAL A 541 8.22 37.39 -16.64
CA VAL A 541 7.33 37.00 -15.54
C VAL A 541 6.01 36.55 -16.14
N ASN A 542 5.61 35.31 -15.88
CA ASN A 542 4.27 34.82 -16.23
C ASN A 542 3.39 34.90 -14.98
N ILE A 543 2.22 35.50 -15.10
CA ILE A 543 1.20 35.53 -14.06
C ILE A 543 0.05 34.64 -14.54
N LEU A 544 -0.16 33.53 -13.84
CA LEU A 544 -1.32 32.65 -13.96
C LEU A 544 -2.33 33.07 -12.90
N THR A 545 -3.59 33.21 -13.28
CA THR A 545 -4.62 33.62 -12.33
C THR A 545 -5.96 32.93 -12.52
N SER A 546 -6.61 32.66 -11.41
CA SER A 546 -8.03 32.29 -11.36
C SER A 546 -8.74 32.97 -10.18
N GLY A 547 -10.07 32.95 -10.16
CA GLY A 547 -10.85 33.52 -9.05
C GLY A 547 -10.75 35.04 -8.93
N THR A 548 -10.68 35.58 -7.71
CA THR A 548 -10.40 37.00 -7.44
C THR A 548 -9.02 37.10 -6.82
N SER A 549 -8.03 37.46 -7.62
CA SER A 549 -6.63 37.52 -7.22
C SER A 549 -6.14 38.97 -7.13
N VAL A 550 -5.38 39.28 -6.08
CA VAL A 550 -4.89 40.63 -5.80
C VAL A 550 -3.40 40.57 -5.43
N ILE A 551 -2.60 41.31 -6.20
CA ILE A 551 -1.18 41.60 -5.95
C ILE A 551 -1.01 43.12 -6.16
N ASP A 552 -1.63 43.93 -5.31
CA ASP A 552 -1.82 45.36 -5.59
C ASP A 552 -0.60 46.23 -5.23
N GLY A 553 0.48 45.61 -4.75
CA GLY A 553 1.79 46.22 -4.63
C GLY A 553 2.49 46.45 -5.97
N ALA A 554 3.56 47.25 -5.96
CA ALA A 554 4.29 47.55 -7.19
C ALA A 554 5.07 46.33 -7.71
N HIS A 555 5.03 46.10 -9.01
CA HIS A 555 5.81 45.10 -9.73
C HIS A 555 6.99 45.76 -10.44
N VAL A 556 8.20 45.46 -9.99
CA VAL A 556 9.44 46.08 -10.45
C VAL A 556 10.33 45.03 -11.10
N MET A 557 10.41 45.01 -12.43
CA MET A 557 11.47 44.28 -13.13
C MET A 557 12.72 45.17 -13.22
N ASP A 558 13.90 44.59 -12.93
CA ASP A 558 15.17 45.30 -13.05
C ASP A 558 15.60 45.38 -14.53
N THR A 559 16.15 46.53 -14.90
CA THR A 559 16.57 46.91 -16.27
C THR A 559 17.86 46.20 -16.70
N SER A 560 17.81 44.87 -16.72
CA SER A 560 18.75 44.02 -17.47
C SER A 560 18.63 44.37 -18.96
N ALA A 561 19.72 44.28 -19.74
CA ALA A 561 19.82 44.82 -21.10
C ALA A 561 18.89 44.15 -22.15
N ALA A 562 18.03 43.23 -21.74
CA ALA A 562 17.06 42.51 -22.55
C ALA A 562 15.63 43.03 -22.30
N THR A 563 14.70 42.70 -23.19
CA THR A 563 13.30 43.13 -23.09
C THR A 563 12.61 42.44 -21.91
N GLN A 564 12.04 43.23 -21.01
CA GLN A 564 11.29 42.75 -19.85
C GLN A 564 9.83 42.54 -20.21
N THR A 565 9.33 41.32 -20.07
CA THR A 565 7.99 40.92 -20.46
C THR A 565 7.21 40.39 -19.27
N MET A 566 6.00 40.91 -19.05
CA MET A 566 5.02 40.32 -18.15
C MET A 566 3.89 39.71 -18.98
N ASN A 567 3.75 38.38 -18.95
CA ASN A 567 2.62 37.69 -19.57
C ASN A 567 1.56 37.43 -18.51
N ILE A 568 0.29 37.69 -18.81
CA ILE A 568 -0.82 37.46 -17.90
C ILE A 568 -1.82 36.53 -18.60
N SER A 569 -2.20 35.45 -17.93
CA SER A 569 -3.13 34.47 -18.48
C SER A 569 -4.01 33.81 -17.42
N GLY A 570 -5.12 33.21 -17.86
CA GLY A 570 -6.07 32.55 -16.97
C GLY A 570 -7.47 33.16 -17.03
N THR A 571 -8.13 33.26 -15.87
CA THR A 571 -9.54 33.67 -15.74
C THR A 571 -9.77 34.51 -14.48
N GLY A 572 -10.94 35.13 -14.35
CA GLY A 572 -11.34 35.79 -13.10
C GLY A 572 -10.92 37.26 -13.00
N THR A 573 -10.92 37.80 -11.79
CA THR A 573 -10.50 39.19 -11.55
C THR A 573 -9.06 39.19 -11.06
N LEU A 574 -8.17 39.87 -11.78
CA LEU A 574 -6.80 40.12 -11.33
C LEU A 574 -6.59 41.61 -11.09
N THR A 575 -6.08 41.96 -9.93
CA THR A 575 -5.62 43.32 -9.63
C THR A 575 -4.12 43.31 -9.39
N LEU A 576 -3.37 44.07 -10.20
CA LEU A 576 -1.94 44.29 -10.04
C LEU A 576 -1.67 45.76 -9.75
N GLY A 577 -0.65 46.05 -8.95
CA GLY A 577 -0.21 47.43 -8.72
C GLY A 577 0.52 48.05 -9.91
N ASN A 578 1.41 49.01 -9.63
CA ASN A 578 2.20 49.67 -10.68
C ASN A 578 3.19 48.69 -11.33
N ILE A 579 3.41 48.77 -12.64
CA ILE A 579 4.26 47.80 -13.36
C ILE A 579 5.44 48.51 -14.05
N THR A 580 6.63 47.95 -13.89
CA THR A 580 7.84 48.30 -14.65
C THR A 580 8.17 47.15 -15.60
N ALA A 581 7.76 47.28 -16.87
CA ALA A 581 7.95 46.26 -17.91
C ALA A 581 7.99 46.91 -19.30
N ASP A 582 8.80 46.41 -20.23
CA ASP A 582 8.78 46.87 -21.61
C ASP A 582 7.54 46.35 -22.36
N VAL A 583 7.07 45.15 -22.00
CA VAL A 583 5.90 44.48 -22.58
C VAL A 583 5.01 43.93 -21.47
N VAL A 584 3.71 44.22 -21.55
CA VAL A 584 2.68 43.57 -20.73
C VAL A 584 1.66 42.94 -21.67
N ASN A 585 1.57 41.62 -21.65
CA ASN A 585 0.72 40.86 -22.56
C ASN A 585 -0.33 40.06 -21.79
N ALA A 586 -1.56 40.56 -21.76
CA ALA A 586 -2.70 39.92 -21.13
C ALA A 586 -3.59 39.12 -22.10
N SER A 587 -3.15 38.91 -23.35
CA SER A 587 -3.94 38.18 -24.36
C SER A 587 -4.27 36.73 -23.97
N GLY A 588 -3.56 36.17 -22.98
CA GLY A 588 -3.86 34.86 -22.40
C GLY A 588 -5.01 34.87 -21.38
N MET A 589 -5.53 36.03 -20.97
CA MET A 589 -6.72 36.12 -20.13
C MET A 589 -7.98 35.86 -20.96
N THR A 590 -8.59 34.70 -20.74
CA THR A 590 -9.71 34.21 -21.55
C THR A 590 -11.08 34.72 -21.08
N SER A 591 -11.19 35.14 -19.81
CA SER A 591 -12.40 35.73 -19.23
C SER A 591 -12.10 36.49 -17.95
N GLY A 592 -12.93 37.50 -17.61
CA GLY A 592 -12.89 38.18 -16.31
C GLY A 592 -12.54 39.66 -16.37
N THR A 593 -11.84 40.20 -15.37
CA THR A 593 -11.46 41.62 -15.31
C THR A 593 -9.99 41.77 -14.95
N LEU A 594 -9.25 42.57 -15.72
CA LEU A 594 -7.88 42.95 -15.39
C LEU A 594 -7.84 44.38 -14.90
N ASN A 595 -7.29 44.62 -13.71
CA ASN A 595 -7.07 45.95 -13.16
C ASN A 595 -5.58 46.15 -12.94
N LEU A 596 -4.95 47.01 -13.72
CA LEU A 596 -3.55 47.37 -13.59
C LEU A 596 -3.42 48.76 -12.95
N GLY A 597 -2.41 48.91 -12.10
CA GLY A 597 -1.92 50.21 -11.67
C GLY A 597 -1.29 51.02 -12.82
N THR A 598 -0.40 51.95 -12.45
CA THR A 598 0.29 52.82 -13.42
C THR A 598 1.48 52.10 -14.04
N LEU A 599 1.51 52.02 -15.38
CA LEU A 599 2.70 51.63 -16.13
C LEU A 599 3.81 52.67 -15.89
N GLN A 600 5.00 52.25 -15.49
CA GLN A 600 6.06 53.18 -15.07
C GLN A 600 7.06 53.53 -16.18
N VAL A 601 7.06 52.77 -17.28
CA VAL A 601 7.97 52.93 -18.43
C VAL A 601 7.19 52.87 -19.74
N ALA A 602 7.85 53.17 -20.87
CA ALA A 602 7.24 53.00 -22.18
C ALA A 602 6.92 51.52 -22.41
N THR A 603 5.64 51.19 -22.40
CA THR A 603 5.18 49.80 -22.36
C THR A 603 4.33 49.48 -23.59
N ASN A 604 4.59 48.30 -24.19
CA ASN A 604 3.67 47.70 -25.15
C ASN A 604 2.67 46.83 -24.39
N PHE A 605 1.45 47.33 -24.22
CA PHE A 605 0.36 46.63 -23.56
C PHE A 605 -0.55 45.94 -24.60
N THR A 606 -0.89 44.67 -24.38
CA THR A 606 -1.94 43.95 -25.10
C THR A 606 -3.00 43.49 -24.11
N GLY A 607 -4.26 43.86 -24.33
CA GLY A 607 -5.37 43.53 -23.45
C GLY A 607 -5.80 42.06 -23.49
N GLY A 608 -6.63 41.67 -22.51
CA GLY A 608 -7.31 40.39 -22.44
C GLY A 608 -8.61 40.35 -23.24
N ALA A 609 -9.32 39.21 -23.16
CA ALA A 609 -10.58 39.04 -23.89
C ALA A 609 -11.77 39.83 -23.30
N SER A 610 -11.63 40.40 -22.09
CA SER A 610 -12.71 41.01 -21.32
C SER A 610 -12.36 42.45 -20.92
N ALA A 611 -12.89 42.96 -19.80
CA ALA A 611 -12.66 44.34 -19.41
C ALA A 611 -11.27 44.52 -18.80
N ASP A 612 -10.47 45.40 -19.40
CA ASP A 612 -9.15 45.77 -18.88
C ASP A 612 -9.15 47.24 -18.44
N THR A 613 -8.67 47.50 -17.23
CA THR A 613 -8.40 48.84 -16.70
C THR A 613 -6.90 49.01 -16.60
N VAL A 614 -6.33 49.98 -17.31
CA VAL A 614 -4.89 50.30 -17.28
C VAL A 614 -4.67 51.80 -17.18
N VAL A 615 -3.71 52.22 -16.35
CA VAL A 615 -3.24 53.60 -16.28
C VAL A 615 -1.90 53.69 -17.01
N GLY A 616 -1.85 54.40 -18.13
CA GLY A 616 -0.63 54.59 -18.90
C GLY A 616 0.45 55.36 -18.13
N SER A 617 1.68 55.24 -18.63
CA SER A 617 2.87 55.93 -18.15
C SER A 617 2.91 57.39 -18.59
N THR A 618 3.93 58.12 -18.12
CA THR A 618 4.27 59.45 -18.66
C THR A 618 5.12 59.37 -19.94
N ALA A 619 5.46 58.16 -20.39
CA ALA A 619 6.20 57.88 -21.60
C ALA A 619 5.24 57.53 -22.77
N ALA A 620 5.80 57.11 -23.91
CA ALA A 620 5.03 56.76 -25.09
C ALA A 620 4.63 55.27 -25.06
N ASP A 621 3.47 54.97 -24.47
CA ASP A 621 2.92 53.62 -24.45
C ASP A 621 2.20 53.25 -25.76
N ILE A 622 2.14 51.95 -26.05
CA ILE A 622 1.31 51.38 -27.10
C ILE A 622 0.28 50.46 -26.43
N LEU A 623 -1.01 50.76 -26.61
CA LEU A 623 -2.12 49.95 -26.08
C LEU A 623 -2.82 49.25 -27.25
N LEU A 624 -2.82 47.91 -27.27
CA LEU A 624 -3.35 47.05 -28.33
C LEU A 624 -4.57 46.22 -27.87
#